data_AF-A0A418XUU8-F1
#
_entry.id   AF-A0A418XUU8-F1
#
_cell.length_a   1.000
_cell.length_b   1.000
_cell.length_c   1.000
_cell.angle_alpha   90.00
_cell.angle_beta   90.00
_cell.angle_gamma   90.00
#
_symmetry.space_group_name_H-M   'P 1'
#
loop_
_entity.id
_entity.type
_entity.pdbx_description
1 polymer ?
#
loop_
_entity_poly.entity_id
_entity_poly.type
_entity_poly.pdbx_seq_one_letter_code
_entity_poly.pdbx_strand_id
1 'polypeptide(L)'
;MPRFLILLTLLLPAPAFAATPVQKAIRLSLAESYVTATLLTGGNAVRLGFWDFDPNNFIRFEDENLGSLEAQELRQRLTTVSLPYSWSTPIGEHSNTLILNAKAAYLGQKQETQLASSTRSTRDTIDSSVTTLTSGAEFRHRLNDNIGLAAGLNLNWQRYLNDTDFNTPESQALAPALDGLVTNYSANAWQAEPYLRTTWFIGGRRAEVKLISEWHYMKGRTFATSEPAHDVQPEAWYWSNGVRWRHPFVTRILPGQNVWMQASRYDLGADLDGPLGNHYYYEAGVGWLLDVQKLNIPFVDNIGVGINLNYGSVLRGGTLVLLFNEE
;
A
#
# COMPACT_ATOMS: atom_id res chain seq x y z
N MET A 1 -13.66 -38.27 -13.28
CA MET A 1 -12.44 -37.46 -13.15
C MET A 1 -12.59 -36.19 -13.98
N PRO A 2 -12.86 -35.02 -13.40
CA PRO A 2 -12.94 -33.79 -14.18
C PRO A 2 -11.52 -33.24 -14.38
N ARG A 3 -11.14 -33.07 -15.65
CA ARG A 3 -9.93 -32.37 -16.07
C ARG A 3 -10.21 -30.87 -15.96
N PHE A 4 -9.62 -30.19 -14.98
CA PHE A 4 -9.55 -28.73 -14.98
C PHE A 4 -8.56 -28.30 -16.06
N LEU A 5 -9.07 -27.68 -17.13
CA LEU A 5 -8.27 -26.91 -18.06
C LEU A 5 -7.87 -25.60 -17.36
N ILE A 6 -6.60 -25.46 -17.00
CA ILE A 6 -6.01 -24.17 -16.65
C ILE A 6 -5.70 -23.46 -17.96
N LEU A 7 -6.51 -22.47 -18.32
CA LEU A 7 -6.26 -21.60 -19.46
C LEU A 7 -5.21 -20.56 -19.04
N LEU A 8 -3.93 -20.90 -19.23
CA LEU A 8 -2.82 -19.97 -19.09
C LEU A 8 -2.78 -19.09 -20.37
N THR A 9 -3.57 -18.02 -20.43
CA THR A 9 -3.49 -17.07 -21.54
C THR A 9 -2.18 -16.29 -21.46
N LEU A 10 -1.32 -16.54 -22.45
CA LEU A 10 -0.04 -15.91 -22.67
C LEU A 10 -0.13 -14.37 -22.61
N LEU A 11 0.76 -13.78 -21.81
CA LEU A 11 1.23 -12.39 -21.95
C LEU A 11 1.88 -12.24 -23.34
N LEU A 12 1.10 -11.85 -24.34
CA LEU A 12 1.63 -11.48 -25.65
C LEU A 12 2.27 -10.08 -25.55
N PRO A 13 3.55 -9.92 -25.95
CA PRO A 13 4.15 -8.59 -26.06
C PRO A 13 3.49 -7.84 -27.23
N ALA A 14 2.92 -6.68 -26.94
CA ALA A 14 2.42 -5.77 -27.96
C ALA A 14 3.60 -5.06 -28.66
N PRO A 15 3.45 -4.62 -29.92
CA PRO A 15 4.50 -3.90 -30.64
C PRO A 15 4.85 -2.58 -29.93
N ALA A 16 6.13 -2.40 -29.62
CA ALA A 16 6.64 -1.18 -28.99
C ALA A 16 6.84 -0.08 -30.03
N PHE A 17 5.98 0.95 -30.03
CA PHE A 17 6.31 2.22 -30.66
C PHE A 17 7.40 2.95 -29.85
N ALA A 18 8.35 3.59 -30.53
CA ALA A 18 9.40 4.36 -29.87
C ALA A 18 8.79 5.55 -29.12
N ALA A 19 8.70 5.44 -27.79
CA ALA A 19 8.08 6.46 -26.95
C ALA A 19 8.93 7.74 -26.90
N THR A 20 8.28 8.90 -27.04
CA THR A 20 8.92 10.21 -26.83
C THR A 20 9.36 10.36 -25.36
N PRO A 21 10.30 11.27 -25.02
CA PRO A 21 10.69 11.50 -23.63
C PRO A 21 9.50 11.83 -22.71
N VAL A 22 8.54 12.62 -23.20
CA VAL A 22 7.30 12.96 -22.48
C VAL A 22 6.45 11.71 -22.25
N GLN A 23 6.26 10.87 -23.27
CA GLN A 23 5.52 9.62 -23.12
C GLN A 23 6.19 8.68 -22.12
N LYS A 24 7.53 8.60 -22.10
CA LYS A 24 8.26 7.80 -21.11
C LYS A 24 8.03 8.30 -19.69
N ALA A 25 8.03 9.62 -19.48
CA ALA A 25 7.78 10.22 -18.17
C ALA A 25 6.33 9.95 -17.69
N ILE A 26 5.33 10.10 -18.57
CA ILE A 26 3.93 9.77 -18.25
C ILE A 26 3.80 8.30 -17.90
N ARG A 27 4.41 7.41 -18.71
CA ARG A 27 4.36 5.97 -18.47
C ARG A 27 4.96 5.58 -17.13
N LEU A 28 6.12 6.15 -16.78
CA LEU A 28 6.78 5.90 -15.50
C LEU A 28 5.92 6.39 -14.34
N SER A 29 5.45 7.64 -14.38
CA SER A 29 4.63 8.22 -13.30
C SER A 29 3.32 7.43 -13.08
N LEU A 30 2.69 6.98 -14.16
CA LEU A 30 1.48 6.17 -14.08
C LEU A 30 1.76 4.77 -13.51
N ALA A 31 2.86 4.12 -13.91
CA ALA A 31 3.28 2.83 -13.36
C ALA A 31 3.60 2.93 -11.85
N GLU A 32 4.39 3.93 -11.48
CA GLU A 32 4.73 4.29 -10.10
C GLU A 32 3.49 4.50 -9.23
N SER A 33 2.47 5.18 -9.75
CA SER A 33 1.20 5.43 -9.06
C SER A 33 0.48 4.13 -8.71
N TYR A 34 0.41 3.16 -9.63
CA TYR A 34 -0.26 1.88 -9.40
C TYR A 34 0.48 1.00 -8.36
N VAL A 35 1.80 0.90 -8.46
CA VAL A 35 2.57 0.06 -7.53
C VAL A 35 2.64 0.70 -6.14
N THR A 36 2.73 2.02 -6.05
CA THR A 36 2.74 2.76 -4.78
C THR A 36 1.38 2.68 -4.10
N ALA A 37 0.28 2.79 -4.84
CA ALA A 37 -1.06 2.56 -4.29
C ALA A 37 -1.18 1.17 -3.69
N THR A 38 -0.66 0.15 -4.37
CA THR A 38 -0.67 -1.24 -3.86
C THR A 38 0.14 -1.37 -2.57
N LEU A 39 1.35 -0.79 -2.51
CA LEU A 39 2.21 -0.85 -1.33
C LEU A 39 1.60 -0.11 -0.13
N LEU A 40 1.19 1.14 -0.31
CA LEU A 40 0.68 1.98 0.79
C LEU A 40 -0.68 1.51 1.32
N THR A 41 -1.46 0.81 0.48
CA THR A 41 -2.74 0.18 0.88
C THR A 41 -2.62 -1.32 1.13
N GLY A 42 -1.40 -1.87 1.11
CA GLY A 42 -1.12 -3.31 1.13
C GLY A 42 -1.48 -4.02 2.44
N GLY A 43 -1.56 -3.27 3.54
CA GLY A 43 -1.85 -3.83 4.87
C GLY A 43 -3.20 -4.57 4.94
N ASN A 44 -3.22 -5.64 5.74
CA ASN A 44 -4.42 -6.46 6.00
C ASN A 44 -5.35 -5.87 7.08
N ALA A 45 -5.11 -4.63 7.50
CA ALA A 45 -5.93 -3.88 8.44
C ALA A 45 -6.79 -2.85 7.72
N VAL A 46 -7.96 -2.51 8.26
CA VAL A 46 -8.56 -1.21 7.94
C VAL A 46 -7.61 -0.13 8.45
N ARG A 47 -7.15 0.75 7.55
CA ARG A 47 -6.30 1.89 7.89
C ARG A 47 -6.97 3.16 7.41
N LEU A 48 -7.31 4.02 8.37
CA LEU A 48 -7.65 5.41 8.12
C LEU A 48 -6.54 6.26 8.74
N GLY A 49 -5.63 6.77 7.92
CA GLY A 49 -4.68 7.79 8.36
C GLY A 49 -5.45 9.09 8.53
N PHE A 50 -5.54 9.61 9.75
CA PHE A 50 -6.32 10.82 10.03
C PHE A 50 -5.48 11.98 10.60
N TRP A 51 -4.24 11.71 11.00
CA TRP A 51 -3.34 12.74 11.48
C TRP A 51 -1.87 12.36 11.27
N ASP A 52 -1.18 13.17 10.49
CA ASP A 52 0.27 13.07 10.27
C ASP A 52 1.02 14.08 11.14
N PHE A 53 2.16 13.66 11.69
CA PHE A 53 2.98 14.47 12.57
C PHE A 53 4.47 14.23 12.33
N ASP A 54 5.29 15.26 12.54
CA ASP A 54 6.74 15.10 12.63
C ASP A 54 7.13 14.56 14.02
N PRO A 55 7.70 13.34 14.12
CA PRO A 55 8.06 12.76 15.40
C PRO A 55 9.14 13.57 16.14
N ASN A 56 10.01 14.31 15.44
CA ASN A 56 11.06 15.14 16.05
C ASN A 56 10.48 16.14 17.06
N ASN A 57 9.28 16.67 16.79
CA ASN A 57 8.56 17.60 17.67
C ASN A 57 8.20 17.00 19.05
N PHE A 58 8.13 15.67 19.15
CA PHE A 58 7.72 14.96 20.37
C PHE A 58 8.89 14.32 21.09
N ILE A 59 9.88 13.79 20.36
CA ILE A 59 10.98 13.04 20.96
C ILE A 59 12.26 13.87 21.19
N ARG A 60 12.29 15.15 20.80
CA ARG A 60 13.46 16.06 20.98
C ARG A 60 14.77 15.50 20.42
N PHE A 61 14.68 14.67 19.39
CA PHE A 61 15.80 14.34 18.52
C PHE A 61 15.66 15.21 17.26
N GLU A 62 16.76 15.76 16.78
CA GLU A 62 16.80 16.48 15.50
C GLU A 62 17.40 15.51 14.46
N ASP A 63 16.59 14.56 13.98
CA ASP A 63 17.00 13.62 12.92
C ASP A 63 16.12 13.80 11.68
N GLU A 64 16.71 14.32 10.60
CA GLU A 64 16.02 14.55 9.34
C GLU A 64 15.50 13.25 8.70
N ASN A 65 16.03 12.07 9.05
CA ASN A 65 15.55 10.79 8.52
C ASN A 65 14.32 10.26 9.26
N LEU A 66 14.04 10.81 10.45
CA LEU A 66 12.88 10.48 11.28
C LEU A 66 11.65 11.32 10.90
N GLY A 67 11.87 12.58 10.52
CA GLY A 67 10.82 13.51 10.12
C GLY A 67 11.39 14.85 9.67
N SER A 68 10.66 15.56 8.82
CA SER A 68 10.92 16.96 8.49
C SER A 68 9.61 17.64 8.11
N LEU A 69 9.60 18.97 8.07
CA LEU A 69 8.43 19.75 7.67
C LEU A 69 7.99 19.38 6.24
N GLU A 70 8.93 19.19 5.33
CA GLU A 70 8.65 18.82 3.94
C GLU A 70 8.01 17.42 3.83
N ALA A 71 8.49 16.46 4.63
CA ALA A 71 7.93 15.12 4.66
C ALA A 71 6.53 15.11 5.29
N GLN A 72 6.29 15.96 6.30
CA GLN A 72 4.97 16.17 6.87
C GLN A 72 4.01 16.79 5.85
N GLU A 73 4.42 17.84 5.13
CA GLU A 73 3.61 18.45 4.08
C GLU A 73 3.29 17.47 2.94
N LEU A 74 4.25 16.63 2.54
CA LEU A 74 4.00 15.60 1.54
C LEU A 74 2.99 14.56 2.02
N ARG A 75 3.03 14.16 3.29
CA ARG A 75 2.05 13.24 3.86
C ARG A 75 0.66 13.84 4.00
N GLN A 76 0.56 15.10 4.41
CA GLN A 76 -0.72 15.80 4.51
C GLN A 76 -1.44 15.93 3.17
N ARG A 77 -0.69 15.81 2.06
CA ARG A 77 -1.23 15.75 0.70
C ARG A 77 -1.75 14.38 0.32
N LEU A 78 -1.39 13.33 1.05
CA LEU A 78 -1.82 11.96 0.81
C LEU A 78 -3.06 11.62 1.64
N THR A 79 -4.02 10.95 1.02
CA THR A 79 -5.18 10.37 1.72
C THR A 79 -5.20 8.89 1.44
N THR A 80 -5.13 8.06 2.48
CA THR A 80 -5.14 6.60 2.34
C THR A 80 -6.32 6.00 3.08
N VAL A 81 -7.09 5.17 2.39
CA VAL A 81 -8.21 4.40 2.93
C VAL A 81 -8.07 2.96 2.47
N SER A 82 -8.21 2.00 3.37
CA SER A 82 -8.23 0.56 3.03
C SER A 82 -9.29 -0.17 3.85
N LEU A 83 -10.05 -1.04 3.19
CA LEU A 83 -11.12 -1.86 3.76
C LEU A 83 -10.92 -3.32 3.34
N PRO A 84 -10.12 -4.10 4.10
CA PRO A 84 -9.95 -5.53 3.85
C PRO A 84 -11.05 -6.37 4.51
N TYR A 85 -11.31 -7.52 3.90
CA TYR A 85 -12.16 -8.57 4.43
C TYR A 85 -11.54 -9.92 4.07
N SER A 86 -11.53 -10.87 5.00
CA SER A 86 -10.98 -12.20 4.78
C SER A 86 -11.89 -13.31 5.28
N TRP A 87 -11.87 -14.44 4.58
CA TRP A 87 -12.50 -15.69 5.00
C TRP A 87 -11.41 -16.73 5.18
N SER A 88 -11.38 -17.40 6.33
CA SER A 88 -10.39 -18.43 6.65
C SER A 88 -11.07 -19.78 6.81
N THR A 89 -10.56 -20.81 6.13
CA THR A 89 -11.09 -22.17 6.17
C THR A 89 -9.96 -23.19 6.30
N PRO A 90 -9.95 -24.03 7.34
CA PRO A 90 -9.03 -25.17 7.41
C PRO A 90 -9.28 -26.13 6.24
N ILE A 91 -8.21 -26.60 5.59
CA ILE A 91 -8.33 -27.50 4.44
C ILE A 91 -7.47 -28.76 4.59
N GLY A 92 -8.11 -29.93 4.58
CA GLY A 92 -7.41 -31.20 4.78
C GLY A 92 -6.89 -31.34 6.21
N GLU A 93 -5.57 -31.44 6.38
CA GLU A 93 -4.95 -31.49 7.71
C GLU A 93 -5.16 -30.19 8.49
N HIS A 94 -5.23 -30.30 9.82
CA HIS A 94 -5.39 -29.15 10.72
C HIS A 94 -4.21 -28.14 10.67
N SER A 95 -3.12 -28.48 9.98
CA SER A 95 -1.94 -27.64 9.73
C SER A 95 -2.10 -26.68 8.56
N ASN A 96 -3.13 -26.88 7.72
CA ASN A 96 -3.35 -26.12 6.49
C ASN A 96 -4.57 -25.21 6.61
N THR A 97 -4.45 -23.99 6.08
CA THR A 97 -5.54 -23.02 6.07
C THR A 97 -5.56 -22.31 4.73
N LEU A 98 -6.73 -22.28 4.09
CA LEU A 98 -7.00 -21.44 2.94
C LEU A 98 -7.63 -20.15 3.42
N ILE A 99 -7.09 -19.03 2.95
CA ILE A 99 -7.64 -17.70 3.21
C ILE A 99 -8.02 -17.08 1.87
N LEU A 100 -9.25 -16.61 1.78
CA LEU A 100 -9.73 -15.79 0.66
C LEU A 100 -9.82 -14.35 1.13
N ASN A 101 -9.32 -13.42 0.34
CA ASN A 101 -9.23 -12.01 0.68
C ASN A 101 -9.99 -11.17 -0.35
N ALA A 102 -10.70 -10.15 0.13
CA ALA A 102 -11.24 -9.07 -0.69
C ALA A 102 -10.85 -7.74 -0.04
N LYS A 103 -10.45 -6.74 -0.83
CA LYS A 103 -10.09 -5.42 -0.29
C LYS A 103 -10.53 -4.31 -1.24
N ALA A 104 -11.07 -3.24 -0.69
CA ALA A 104 -11.26 -1.98 -1.40
C ALA A 104 -10.33 -0.93 -0.79
N ALA A 105 -9.62 -0.19 -1.62
CA ALA A 105 -8.67 0.83 -1.15
C ALA A 105 -8.66 2.06 -2.05
N TYR A 106 -8.24 3.18 -1.47
CA TYR A 106 -8.11 4.47 -2.12
C TYR A 106 -6.82 5.15 -1.66
N LEU A 107 -6.03 5.61 -2.61
CA LEU A 107 -4.90 6.51 -2.40
C LEU A 107 -5.17 7.79 -3.18
N GLY A 108 -5.31 8.92 -2.50
CA GLY A 108 -5.42 10.25 -3.11
C GLY A 108 -4.17 11.08 -2.83
N GLN A 109 -3.83 11.97 -3.74
CA GLN A 109 -2.75 12.93 -3.62
C GLN A 109 -3.19 14.29 -4.16
N LYS A 110 -3.00 15.35 -3.37
CA LYS A 110 -3.25 16.74 -3.79
C LYS A 110 -1.95 17.52 -3.87
N GLN A 111 -1.67 18.15 -5.00
CA GLN A 111 -0.45 18.94 -5.19
C GLN A 111 -0.77 20.33 -5.71
N GLU A 112 -0.20 21.35 -5.06
CA GLU A 112 -0.17 22.71 -5.60
C GLU A 112 1.17 22.96 -6.30
N THR A 113 1.13 23.47 -7.52
CA THR A 113 2.32 23.73 -8.35
C THR A 113 2.13 24.93 -9.27
N GLN A 114 3.19 25.34 -9.97
CA GLN A 114 3.11 26.28 -11.08
C GLN A 114 3.50 25.53 -12.37
N LEU A 115 2.52 25.24 -13.23
CA LEU A 115 2.76 24.53 -14.48
C LEU A 115 3.39 25.43 -15.55
N ALA A 116 3.19 26.74 -15.43
CA ALA A 116 3.82 27.76 -16.24
C ALA A 116 4.43 28.85 -15.35
N SER A 117 5.54 29.44 -15.80
CA SER A 117 6.14 30.58 -15.10
C SER A 117 5.15 31.74 -15.10
N SER A 118 4.67 32.11 -13.92
CA SER A 118 3.73 33.20 -13.71
C SER A 118 4.25 34.11 -12.60
N THR A 119 4.04 35.41 -12.74
CA THR A 119 4.34 36.39 -11.69
C THR A 119 3.28 36.42 -10.59
N ARG A 120 2.20 35.63 -10.74
CA ARG A 120 1.08 35.57 -9.80
C ARG A 120 1.35 34.57 -8.67
N SER A 121 0.76 34.86 -7.51
CA SER A 121 0.85 34.00 -6.33
C SER A 121 -0.08 32.78 -6.37
N THR A 122 -1.09 32.79 -7.26
CA THR A 122 -2.00 31.65 -7.47
C THR A 122 -1.26 30.46 -8.07
N ARG A 123 -1.52 29.27 -7.52
CA ARG A 123 -0.94 27.99 -7.95
C ARG A 123 -2.01 27.12 -8.61
N ASP A 124 -1.58 26.35 -9.58
CA ASP A 124 -2.38 25.29 -10.20
C ASP A 124 -2.50 24.12 -9.21
N THR A 125 -3.63 23.43 -9.26
CA THR A 125 -3.89 22.29 -8.37
C THR A 125 -3.99 21.01 -9.18
N ILE A 126 -3.28 19.97 -8.76
CA ILE A 126 -3.31 18.63 -9.36
C ILE A 126 -3.83 17.68 -8.30
N ASP A 127 -4.99 17.10 -8.54
CA ASP A 127 -5.60 16.06 -7.72
C ASP A 127 -5.46 14.72 -8.45
N SER A 128 -4.72 13.78 -7.87
CA SER A 128 -4.57 12.43 -8.42
C SER A 128 -5.06 11.38 -7.43
N SER A 129 -5.57 10.26 -7.94
CA SER A 129 -6.00 9.16 -7.10
C SER A 129 -5.91 7.81 -7.78
N VAL A 130 -5.74 6.77 -6.97
CA VAL A 130 -5.84 5.37 -7.36
C VAL A 130 -6.86 4.68 -6.47
N THR A 131 -7.94 4.21 -7.06
CA THR A 131 -8.88 3.29 -6.41
C THR A 131 -8.50 1.86 -6.76
N THR A 132 -8.36 1.00 -5.75
CA THR A 132 -7.96 -0.41 -5.92
C THR A 132 -9.04 -1.34 -5.37
N LEU A 133 -9.42 -2.34 -6.17
CA LEU A 133 -10.18 -3.51 -5.72
C LEU A 133 -9.29 -4.74 -5.83
N THR A 134 -9.08 -5.43 -4.72
CA THR A 134 -8.26 -6.64 -4.65
C THR A 134 -9.14 -7.85 -4.38
N SER A 135 -8.87 -8.93 -5.10
CA SER A 135 -9.30 -10.29 -4.75
C SER A 135 -8.08 -11.17 -4.60
N GLY A 136 -7.95 -11.91 -3.51
CA GLY A 136 -6.76 -12.73 -3.24
C GLY A 136 -7.08 -14.08 -2.63
N ALA A 137 -6.11 -14.99 -2.74
CA ALA A 137 -6.12 -16.27 -2.06
C ALA A 137 -4.74 -16.56 -1.47
N GLU A 138 -4.71 -17.11 -0.27
CA GLU A 138 -3.50 -17.47 0.46
C GLU A 138 -3.63 -18.88 1.01
N PHE A 139 -2.60 -19.69 0.78
CA PHE A 139 -2.43 -20.97 1.43
C PHE A 139 -1.43 -20.83 2.57
N ARG A 140 -1.86 -21.05 3.82
CA ARG A 140 -1.00 -21.14 5.00
C ARG A 140 -0.76 -22.60 5.36
N HIS A 141 0.50 -22.96 5.60
CA HIS A 141 0.90 -24.25 6.14
C HIS A 141 1.75 -24.07 7.39
N ARG A 142 1.39 -24.76 8.47
CA ARG A 142 2.18 -24.84 9.70
C ARG A 142 3.15 -26.02 9.59
N LEU A 143 4.42 -25.72 9.32
CA LEU A 143 5.47 -26.75 9.22
C LEU A 143 5.74 -27.40 10.58
N ASN A 144 5.78 -26.59 11.64
CA ASN A 144 5.89 -27.03 13.04
C ASN A 144 5.40 -25.91 13.98
N ASP A 145 5.55 -26.09 15.29
CA ASP A 145 5.09 -25.09 16.27
C ASP A 145 5.84 -23.75 16.21
N ASN A 146 6.99 -23.71 15.55
CA ASN A 146 7.88 -22.55 15.45
C ASN A 146 7.91 -21.91 14.06
N ILE A 147 7.45 -22.58 13.00
CA ILE A 147 7.55 -22.10 11.62
C ILE A 147 6.22 -22.24 10.90
N GLY A 148 5.74 -21.13 10.35
CA GLY A 148 4.62 -21.06 9.42
C GLY A 148 5.08 -20.54 8.07
N LEU A 149 4.52 -21.12 7.02
CA LEU A 149 4.73 -20.70 5.64
C LEU A 149 3.39 -20.27 5.06
N ALA A 150 3.39 -19.23 4.24
CA ALA A 150 2.24 -18.88 3.42
C ALA A 150 2.68 -18.53 2.01
N ALA A 151 1.85 -18.89 1.04
CA ALA A 151 1.97 -18.48 -0.34
C ALA A 151 0.61 -17.97 -0.80
N GLY A 152 0.59 -16.80 -1.44
CA GLY A 152 -0.65 -16.19 -1.89
C GLY A 152 -0.52 -15.47 -3.22
N LEU A 153 -1.67 -15.09 -3.74
CA LEU A 153 -1.82 -14.31 -4.95
C LEU A 153 -2.94 -13.31 -4.74
N ASN A 154 -2.62 -12.02 -4.92
CA ASN A 154 -3.61 -10.96 -5.03
C ASN A 154 -3.77 -10.56 -6.50
N LEU A 155 -5.01 -10.32 -6.91
CA LEU A 155 -5.37 -9.72 -8.18
C LEU A 155 -5.98 -8.35 -7.90
N ASN A 156 -5.32 -7.31 -8.38
CA ASN A 156 -5.69 -5.93 -8.16
C ASN A 156 -6.29 -5.37 -9.46
N TRP A 157 -7.52 -4.89 -9.40
CA TRP A 157 -8.08 -3.97 -10.39
C TRP A 157 -7.92 -2.55 -9.87
N GLN A 158 -7.39 -1.66 -10.71
CA GLN A 158 -7.04 -0.30 -10.31
C GLN A 158 -7.59 0.70 -11.31
N ARG A 159 -8.05 1.84 -10.77
CA ARG A 159 -8.47 3.00 -11.55
C ARG A 159 -7.68 4.21 -11.09
N TYR A 160 -6.85 4.74 -11.98
CA TYR A 160 -6.16 6.01 -11.84
C TYR A 160 -7.04 7.15 -12.38
N LEU A 161 -7.10 8.24 -11.62
CA LEU A 161 -7.73 9.50 -12.01
C LEU A 161 -6.74 10.63 -11.73
N ASN A 162 -6.65 11.57 -12.66
CA ASN A 162 -5.90 12.80 -12.48
C ASN A 162 -6.72 13.97 -13.03
N ASP A 163 -6.90 14.99 -12.21
CA ASP A 163 -7.60 16.22 -12.50
C ASP A 163 -6.68 17.41 -12.19
N THR A 164 -6.62 18.40 -13.07
CA THR A 164 -5.84 19.63 -12.88
C THR A 164 -6.70 20.86 -13.08
N ASP A 165 -6.74 21.68 -12.03
CA ASP A 165 -7.24 23.04 -12.07
C ASP A 165 -6.14 24.01 -12.50
N PHE A 166 -6.25 24.48 -13.75
CA PHE A 166 -5.38 25.53 -14.32
C PHE A 166 -5.81 26.91 -13.81
N ASN A 167 -5.16 27.39 -12.75
CA ASN A 167 -5.57 28.60 -12.02
C ASN A 167 -4.87 29.87 -12.54
N THR A 168 -3.93 29.73 -13.48
CA THR A 168 -3.24 30.87 -14.12
C THR A 168 -3.53 30.94 -15.61
N PRO A 169 -3.65 32.14 -16.24
CA PRO A 169 -3.85 32.25 -17.69
C PRO A 169 -2.73 31.60 -18.50
N GLU A 170 -1.49 31.64 -17.98
CA GLU A 170 -0.35 31.00 -18.61
C GLU A 170 -0.52 29.48 -18.64
N SER A 171 -0.97 28.87 -17.55
CA SER A 171 -1.25 27.43 -17.49
C SER A 171 -2.49 27.04 -18.31
N GLN A 172 -3.53 27.89 -18.35
CA GLN A 172 -4.73 27.69 -19.17
C GLN A 172 -4.41 27.67 -20.66
N ALA A 173 -3.40 28.42 -21.10
CA ALA A 173 -2.92 28.37 -22.48
C ALA A 173 -2.25 27.02 -22.83
N LEU A 174 -1.72 26.30 -21.84
CA LEU A 174 -1.13 24.98 -22.00
C LEU A 174 -2.15 23.84 -21.89
N ALA A 175 -3.30 24.07 -21.25
CA ALA A 175 -4.33 23.06 -21.02
C ALA A 175 -4.68 22.24 -22.28
N PRO A 176 -4.90 22.83 -23.48
CA PRO A 176 -5.23 22.04 -24.67
C PRO A 176 -4.15 21.03 -25.12
N ALA A 177 -2.90 21.24 -24.72
CA ALA A 177 -1.79 20.34 -25.03
C ALA A 177 -1.54 19.29 -23.94
N LEU A 178 -2.05 19.52 -22.72
CA LEU A 178 -1.84 18.67 -21.55
C LEU A 178 -3.06 17.80 -21.25
N ASP A 179 -4.26 18.30 -21.51
CA ASP A 179 -5.53 17.63 -21.24
C ASP A 179 -5.66 16.33 -22.01
N GLY A 180 -6.08 15.27 -21.33
CA GLY A 180 -6.25 13.94 -21.88
C GLY A 180 -4.93 13.17 -22.13
N LEU A 181 -3.77 13.83 -22.01
CA LEU A 181 -2.45 13.21 -22.22
C LEU A 181 -1.61 13.17 -20.95
N VAL A 182 -1.36 14.34 -20.35
CA VAL A 182 -0.54 14.53 -19.14
C VAL A 182 -1.42 14.68 -17.90
N THR A 183 -2.58 15.32 -18.04
CA THR A 183 -3.55 15.53 -16.96
C THR A 183 -4.98 15.38 -17.48
N ASN A 184 -5.97 15.48 -16.60
CA ASN A 184 -7.39 15.40 -16.94
C ASN A 184 -7.72 14.10 -17.68
N TYR A 185 -7.22 12.98 -17.14
CA TYR A 185 -7.39 11.66 -17.74
C TYR A 185 -7.64 10.58 -16.70
N SER A 186 -8.14 9.44 -17.18
CA SER A 186 -8.31 8.23 -16.38
C SER A 186 -7.68 7.05 -17.07
N ALA A 187 -7.07 6.15 -16.29
CA ALA A 187 -6.55 4.89 -16.79
C ALA A 187 -6.98 3.76 -15.86
N ASN A 188 -7.15 2.56 -16.40
CA ASN A 188 -7.41 1.37 -15.60
C ASN A 188 -6.29 0.37 -15.80
N ALA A 189 -5.92 -0.35 -14.73
CA ALA A 189 -4.93 -1.41 -14.77
C ALA A 189 -5.42 -2.66 -14.03
N TRP A 190 -4.89 -3.80 -14.46
CA TRP A 190 -4.90 -5.02 -13.67
C TRP A 190 -3.47 -5.39 -13.30
N GLN A 191 -3.29 -5.88 -12.09
CA GLN A 191 -1.99 -6.26 -11.55
C GLN A 191 -2.12 -7.54 -10.75
N ALA A 192 -1.24 -8.50 -11.02
CA ALA A 192 -1.08 -9.70 -10.23
C ALA A 192 0.06 -9.50 -9.22
N GLU A 193 -0.17 -9.95 -7.99
CA GLU A 193 0.77 -9.84 -6.89
C GLU A 193 0.90 -11.19 -6.17
N PRO A 194 1.71 -12.12 -6.69
CA PRO A 194 2.14 -13.28 -5.93
C PRO A 194 3.03 -12.87 -4.77
N TYR A 195 2.89 -13.57 -3.66
CA TYR A 195 3.73 -13.33 -2.48
C TYR A 195 3.99 -14.60 -1.67
N LEU A 196 5.08 -14.56 -0.91
CA LEU A 196 5.53 -15.61 -0.01
C LEU A 196 5.78 -15.01 1.36
N ARG A 197 5.35 -15.70 2.41
CA ARG A 197 5.51 -15.28 3.80
C ARG A 197 6.09 -16.42 4.62
N THR A 198 7.12 -16.13 5.38
CA THR A 198 7.64 -17.01 6.42
C THR A 198 7.45 -16.34 7.77
N THR A 199 6.96 -17.09 8.74
CA THR A 199 6.77 -16.61 10.12
C THR A 199 7.44 -17.55 11.09
N TRP A 200 8.35 -17.01 11.90
CA TRP A 200 8.97 -17.72 13.02
C TRP A 200 8.31 -17.32 14.34
N PHE A 201 7.75 -18.30 15.05
CA PHE A 201 7.07 -18.15 16.34
C PHE A 201 8.04 -18.43 17.48
N ILE A 202 8.58 -17.37 18.10
CA ILE A 202 9.53 -17.49 19.21
C ILE A 202 8.76 -17.90 20.48
N GLY A 203 9.02 -19.11 20.99
CA GLY A 203 8.28 -19.68 22.12
C GLY A 203 7.05 -20.53 21.74
N GLY A 204 6.89 -20.88 20.46
CA GLY A 204 5.87 -21.85 20.00
C GLY A 204 4.48 -21.27 19.75
N ARG A 205 3.42 -22.09 19.78
CA ARG A 205 2.06 -21.71 19.32
C ARG A 205 1.44 -20.47 19.98
N ARG A 206 1.90 -20.07 21.17
CA ARG A 206 1.43 -18.87 21.89
C ARG A 206 2.44 -17.72 21.85
N ALA A 207 3.39 -17.77 20.90
CA ALA A 207 4.48 -16.83 20.77
C ALA A 207 3.99 -15.38 20.83
N GLU A 208 4.57 -14.65 21.78
CA GLU A 208 4.39 -13.21 21.92
C GLU A 208 5.25 -12.48 20.89
N VAL A 209 6.33 -13.10 20.42
CA VAL A 209 7.24 -12.54 19.43
C VAL A 209 7.19 -13.38 18.15
N LYS A 210 6.93 -12.72 17.03
CA LYS A 210 6.96 -13.29 15.70
C LYS A 210 8.04 -12.57 14.88
N LEU A 211 8.91 -13.32 14.21
CA LEU A 211 9.71 -12.80 13.12
C LEU A 211 8.98 -13.10 11.82
N ILE A 212 8.91 -12.13 10.92
CA ILE A 212 8.12 -12.20 9.70
C ILE A 212 9.01 -11.78 8.54
N SER A 213 9.05 -12.58 7.48
CA SER A 213 9.72 -12.24 6.23
C SER A 213 8.74 -12.45 5.08
N GLU A 214 8.46 -11.41 4.30
CA GLU A 214 7.46 -11.44 3.24
C GLU A 214 8.03 -10.86 1.94
N TRP A 215 7.93 -11.62 0.86
CA TRP A 215 8.35 -11.18 -0.45
C TRP A 215 7.13 -11.07 -1.36
N HIS A 216 7.00 -9.93 -2.03
CA HIS A 216 5.92 -9.62 -2.95
C HIS A 216 6.52 -9.24 -4.30
N TYR A 217 5.94 -9.77 -5.38
CA TYR A 217 6.24 -9.35 -6.74
C TYR A 217 4.96 -8.91 -7.41
N MET A 218 5.02 -7.81 -8.15
CA MET A 218 3.89 -7.15 -8.76
C MET A 218 4.14 -7.04 -10.26
N LYS A 219 3.16 -7.45 -11.07
CA LYS A 219 3.21 -7.24 -12.51
C LYS A 219 1.80 -7.00 -13.05
N GLY A 220 1.66 -5.97 -13.88
CA GLY A 220 0.36 -5.60 -14.41
C GLY A 220 0.42 -5.01 -15.81
N ARG A 221 -0.74 -4.55 -16.27
CA ARG A 221 -0.87 -3.74 -17.49
C ARG A 221 -2.12 -2.87 -17.42
N THR A 222 -2.04 -1.70 -18.03
CA THR A 222 -3.25 -0.92 -18.32
C THR A 222 -4.09 -1.53 -19.45
N PHE A 223 -5.37 -1.19 -19.45
CA PHE A 223 -6.31 -1.63 -20.47
C PHE A 223 -7.35 -0.55 -20.73
N ALA A 224 -8.03 -0.67 -21.88
CA ALA A 224 -8.98 0.32 -22.36
C ALA A 224 -8.36 1.74 -22.40
N THR A 225 -7.10 1.83 -22.84
CA THR A 225 -6.38 3.08 -23.02
C THR A 225 -6.62 3.64 -24.42
N SER A 226 -6.92 4.93 -24.51
CA SER A 226 -7.04 5.64 -25.80
C SER A 226 -5.71 6.23 -26.27
N GLU A 227 -4.80 6.54 -25.33
CA GLU A 227 -3.51 7.13 -25.61
C GLU A 227 -2.36 6.13 -25.45
N PRO A 228 -1.41 6.04 -26.39
CA PRO A 228 -0.21 5.21 -26.24
C PRO A 228 0.64 5.58 -25.02
N ALA A 229 0.55 6.83 -24.55
CA ALA A 229 1.22 7.27 -23.32
C ALA A 229 0.68 6.58 -22.06
N HIS A 230 -0.55 6.04 -22.11
CA HIS A 230 -1.19 5.39 -20.97
C HIS A 230 -1.13 3.86 -21.03
N ASP A 231 -0.63 3.25 -22.12
CA ASP A 231 -0.30 1.82 -22.18
C ASP A 231 1.01 1.56 -21.40
N VAL A 232 0.86 1.10 -20.16
CA VAL A 232 1.94 0.87 -19.20
C VAL A 232 1.86 -0.55 -18.66
N GLN A 233 3.00 -1.08 -18.24
CA GLN A 233 3.13 -2.38 -17.59
C GLN A 233 3.79 -2.17 -16.23
N PRO A 234 3.01 -1.86 -15.17
CA PRO A 234 3.57 -1.63 -13.84
C PRO A 234 4.26 -2.91 -13.34
N GLU A 235 5.49 -2.76 -12.84
CA GLU A 235 6.29 -3.86 -12.32
C GLU A 235 7.06 -3.41 -11.08
N ALA A 236 6.91 -4.16 -9.99
CA ALA A 236 7.57 -3.85 -8.74
C ALA A 236 7.82 -5.12 -7.93
N TRP A 237 8.74 -5.03 -6.98
CA TRP A 237 8.84 -6.02 -5.92
C TRP A 237 9.20 -5.33 -4.61
N TYR A 238 8.83 -5.96 -3.51
CA TYR A 238 9.34 -5.58 -2.21
C TYR A 238 9.58 -6.80 -1.34
N TRP A 239 10.54 -6.69 -0.42
CA TRP A 239 10.84 -7.68 0.58
C TRP A 239 10.80 -7.03 1.96
N SER A 240 9.83 -7.44 2.78
CA SER A 240 9.73 -6.99 4.16
C SER A 240 10.36 -8.02 5.11
N ASN A 241 11.11 -7.52 6.08
CA ASN A 241 11.65 -8.30 7.19
C ASN A 241 11.34 -7.57 8.49
N GLY A 242 10.58 -8.21 9.37
CA GLY A 242 10.06 -7.56 10.55
C GLY A 242 9.97 -8.44 11.78
N VAL A 243 9.84 -7.78 12.92
CA VAL A 243 9.51 -8.36 14.21
C VAL A 243 8.18 -7.78 14.67
N ARG A 244 7.27 -8.65 15.12
CA ARG A 244 6.02 -8.27 15.76
C ARG A 244 6.00 -8.84 17.17
N TRP A 245 5.81 -7.98 18.16
CA TRP A 245 5.70 -8.33 19.57
C TRP A 245 4.31 -7.97 20.10
N ARG A 246 3.64 -8.93 20.73
CA ARG A 246 2.36 -8.74 21.40
C ARG A 246 2.59 -8.73 22.91
N HIS A 247 2.28 -7.62 23.56
CA HIS A 247 2.59 -7.42 24.97
C HIS A 247 1.60 -8.20 25.88
N PRO A 248 2.06 -9.18 26.68
CA PRO A 248 1.15 -10.04 27.47
C PRO A 248 0.56 -9.37 28.72
N PHE A 249 1.17 -8.32 29.26
CA PHE A 249 0.65 -7.70 30.49
C PHE A 249 -0.67 -6.94 30.29
N VAL A 250 -0.88 -6.31 29.13
CA VAL A 250 -2.10 -5.52 28.89
C VAL A 250 -3.32 -6.44 28.84
N THR A 251 -3.21 -7.60 28.19
CA THR A 251 -4.29 -8.61 28.15
C THR A 251 -4.59 -9.23 29.51
N ARG A 252 -3.61 -9.31 30.42
CA ARG A 252 -3.78 -9.85 31.78
C ARG A 252 -4.47 -8.88 32.74
N ILE A 253 -4.22 -7.58 32.59
CA ILE A 253 -4.76 -6.54 33.47
C ILE A 253 -6.08 -5.99 32.92
N LEU A 254 -6.23 -5.91 31.59
CA LEU A 254 -7.40 -5.41 30.89
C LEU A 254 -7.90 -6.48 29.89
N PRO A 255 -8.78 -7.40 30.34
CA PRO A 255 -9.34 -8.43 29.48
C PRO A 255 -10.03 -7.81 28.25
N GLY A 256 -9.72 -8.32 27.06
CA GLY A 256 -10.24 -7.76 25.79
C GLY A 256 -9.42 -6.62 25.22
N GLN A 257 -8.25 -6.29 25.78
CA GLN A 257 -7.33 -5.32 25.18
C GLN A 257 -6.00 -5.95 24.80
N ASN A 258 -5.51 -5.66 23.60
CA ASN A 258 -4.21 -6.12 23.09
C ASN A 258 -3.36 -4.93 22.68
N VAL A 259 -2.08 -4.95 23.04
CA VAL A 259 -1.09 -4.01 22.50
C VAL A 259 -0.07 -4.82 21.72
N TRP A 260 0.21 -4.39 20.49
CA TRP A 260 1.28 -4.92 19.68
C TRP A 260 2.24 -3.81 19.27
N MET A 261 3.49 -4.20 19.10
CA MET A 261 4.56 -3.39 18.55
C MET A 261 5.13 -4.13 17.36
N GLN A 262 5.47 -3.41 16.30
CA GLN A 262 6.14 -3.98 15.14
C GLN A 262 7.26 -3.07 14.68
N ALA A 263 8.33 -3.67 14.18
CA ALA A 263 9.36 -2.96 13.45
C ALA A 263 9.69 -3.80 12.22
N SER A 264 9.83 -3.16 11.06
CA SER A 264 10.05 -3.82 9.78
C SER A 264 10.98 -2.99 8.91
N ARG A 265 11.83 -3.67 8.15
CA ARG A 265 12.57 -3.10 7.03
C ARG A 265 11.91 -3.56 5.75
N TYR A 266 11.75 -2.66 4.80
CA TYR A 266 11.31 -2.96 3.44
C TYR A 266 12.45 -2.65 2.48
N ASP A 267 12.81 -3.62 1.66
CA ASP A 267 13.66 -3.44 0.48
C ASP A 267 12.77 -3.41 -0.76
N LEU A 268 13.05 -2.51 -1.70
CA LEU A 268 12.20 -2.14 -2.83
C LEU A 268 12.96 -2.27 -4.14
N GLY A 269 12.23 -2.44 -5.25
CA GLY A 269 12.82 -2.32 -6.57
C GLY A 269 11.82 -2.11 -7.70
N ALA A 270 12.38 -1.80 -8.88
CA ALA A 270 11.66 -1.45 -10.11
C ALA A 270 10.81 -0.18 -9.93
N ASP A 271 9.52 -0.18 -10.29
CA ASP A 271 8.70 1.04 -10.29
C ASP A 271 8.39 1.60 -8.88
N LEU A 272 8.96 1.02 -7.81
CA LEU A 272 8.89 1.55 -6.45
C LEU A 272 10.09 2.45 -6.06
N ASP A 273 11.16 2.45 -6.85
CA ASP A 273 12.39 3.19 -6.53
C ASP A 273 12.18 4.71 -6.55
N GLY A 274 11.45 5.21 -7.56
CA GLY A 274 11.19 6.64 -7.75
C GLY A 274 10.33 7.26 -6.65
N PRO A 275 9.11 6.74 -6.38
CA PRO A 275 8.14 7.39 -5.49
C PRO A 275 8.59 7.48 -4.03
N LEU A 276 9.37 6.50 -3.56
CA LEU A 276 9.85 6.46 -2.19
C LEU A 276 11.23 7.08 -2.00
N GLY A 277 11.90 7.43 -3.11
CA GLY A 277 13.20 8.10 -3.16
C GLY A 277 14.36 7.31 -2.55
N ASN A 278 14.16 6.01 -2.28
CA ASN A 278 15.15 5.11 -1.71
C ASN A 278 14.80 3.65 -2.03
N HIS A 279 15.82 2.79 -2.05
CA HIS A 279 15.67 1.35 -2.28
C HIS A 279 15.26 0.58 -1.03
N TYR A 280 15.20 1.25 0.13
CA TYR A 280 14.72 0.66 1.37
C TYR A 280 14.17 1.71 2.33
N TYR A 281 13.30 1.28 3.24
CA TYR A 281 12.84 2.09 4.37
C TYR A 281 12.53 1.22 5.58
N TYR A 282 12.36 1.86 6.73
CA TYR A 282 11.97 1.21 7.97
C TYR A 282 10.59 1.70 8.40
N GLU A 283 9.78 0.78 8.93
CA GLU A 283 8.46 1.06 9.49
C GLU A 283 8.44 0.55 10.94
N ALA A 284 7.97 1.38 11.87
CA ALA A 284 7.74 0.99 13.25
C ALA A 284 6.32 1.36 13.66
N GLY A 285 5.56 0.39 14.14
CA GLY A 285 4.15 0.57 14.50
C GLY A 285 3.88 0.14 15.94
N VAL A 286 3.00 0.88 16.61
CA VAL A 286 2.40 0.47 17.88
C VAL A 286 0.90 0.52 17.72
N GLY A 287 0.21 -0.60 17.97
CA GLY A 287 -1.24 -0.67 17.91
C GLY A 287 -1.84 -1.07 19.24
N TRP A 288 -2.89 -0.37 19.68
CA TRP A 288 -3.74 -0.77 20.79
C TRP A 288 -5.12 -1.15 20.26
N LEU A 289 -5.51 -2.39 20.48
CA LEU A 289 -6.75 -3.00 20.00
C LEU A 289 -7.66 -3.31 21.18
N LEU A 290 -8.94 -3.00 21.02
CA LEU A 290 -10.05 -3.42 21.85
C LEU A 290 -10.85 -4.49 21.10
N ASP A 291 -10.95 -5.66 21.69
CA ASP A 291 -11.81 -6.75 21.23
C ASP A 291 -13.28 -6.37 21.48
N VAL A 292 -14.03 -6.24 20.40
CA VAL A 292 -15.45 -5.87 20.43
C VAL A 292 -16.34 -7.02 19.95
N GLN A 293 -15.81 -8.24 19.76
CA GLN A 293 -16.61 -9.39 19.33
C GLN A 293 -17.79 -9.65 20.27
N LYS A 294 -17.63 -9.37 21.57
CA LYS A 294 -18.69 -9.50 22.58
C LYS A 294 -19.84 -8.49 22.43
N LEU A 295 -19.67 -7.45 21.62
CA LEU A 295 -20.71 -6.44 21.34
C LEU A 295 -21.60 -6.84 20.15
N ASN A 296 -21.38 -8.00 19.52
CA ASN A 296 -22.16 -8.53 18.39
C ASN A 296 -22.32 -7.53 17.23
N ILE A 297 -21.34 -6.65 17.00
CA ILE A 297 -21.35 -5.74 15.86
C ILE A 297 -21.01 -6.57 14.62
N PRO A 298 -21.91 -6.69 13.63
CA PRO A 298 -21.60 -7.45 12.42
C PRO A 298 -20.37 -6.88 11.73
N PHE A 299 -19.45 -7.76 11.30
CA PHE A 299 -18.25 -7.41 10.52
C PHE A 299 -17.16 -6.63 11.27
N VAL A 300 -17.26 -6.47 12.60
CA VAL A 300 -16.22 -5.82 13.41
C VAL A 300 -15.79 -6.74 14.56
N ASP A 301 -14.59 -7.28 14.45
CA ASP A 301 -13.95 -8.13 15.46
C ASP A 301 -13.21 -7.29 16.51
N ASN A 302 -12.46 -6.28 16.07
CA ASN A 302 -11.72 -5.39 16.96
C ASN A 302 -11.64 -3.97 16.40
N ILE A 303 -11.50 -3.01 17.31
CA ILE A 303 -11.31 -1.58 17.02
C ILE A 303 -10.08 -1.12 17.79
N GLY A 304 -9.23 -0.33 17.16
CA GLY A 304 -8.04 0.17 17.81
C GLY A 304 -7.52 1.48 17.26
N VAL A 305 -6.54 2.01 17.97
CA VAL A 305 -5.76 3.16 17.53
C VAL A 305 -4.30 2.72 17.48
N GLY A 306 -3.63 3.08 16.40
CA GLY A 306 -2.22 2.83 16.22
C GLY A 306 -1.44 4.09 15.87
N ILE A 307 -0.15 4.03 16.14
CA ILE A 307 0.85 4.97 15.63
C ILE A 307 1.70 4.17 14.65
N ASN A 308 1.90 4.72 13.45
CA ASN A 308 2.87 4.19 12.50
C ASN A 308 3.95 5.24 12.24
N LEU A 309 5.21 4.83 12.27
CA LEU A 309 6.39 5.65 12.02
C LEU A 309 7.11 5.08 10.81
N ASN A 310 7.44 5.92 9.83
CA ASN A 310 8.33 5.54 8.74
C ASN A 310 9.64 6.32 8.83
N TYR A 311 10.75 5.65 8.56
CA TYR A 311 12.10 6.18 8.64
C TYR A 311 12.88 5.85 7.36
N GLY A 312 13.57 6.84 6.80
CA GLY A 312 14.47 6.66 5.65
C GLY A 312 13.82 6.64 4.26
N SER A 313 12.54 6.98 4.13
CA SER A 313 11.87 7.27 2.84
C SER A 313 11.48 8.73 2.72
N VAL A 314 11.04 9.16 1.53
CA VAL A 314 10.46 10.51 1.33
C VAL A 314 9.18 10.68 2.18
N LEU A 315 8.47 9.59 2.45
CA LEU A 315 7.34 9.52 3.37
C LEU A 315 7.80 9.22 4.80
N ARG A 316 8.86 9.87 5.31
CA ARG A 316 9.35 9.73 6.71
C ARG A 316 8.55 10.56 7.70
N GLY A 317 8.29 10.05 8.90
CA GLY A 317 7.46 10.70 9.95
C GLY A 317 6.38 9.78 10.52
N GLY A 318 5.44 10.33 11.29
CA GLY A 318 4.41 9.55 12.00
C GLY A 318 2.99 9.78 11.51
N THR A 319 2.16 8.74 11.59
CA THR A 319 0.73 8.78 11.25
C THR A 319 -0.07 8.08 12.35
N LEU A 320 -1.15 8.71 12.81
CA LEU A 320 -2.18 8.05 13.59
C LEU A 320 -3.13 7.29 12.67
N VAL A 321 -3.35 6.03 13.00
CA VAL A 321 -4.23 5.13 12.25
C VAL A 321 -5.34 4.61 13.14
N LEU A 322 -6.57 4.63 12.61
CA LEU A 322 -7.63 3.79 13.16
C LEU A 322 -7.46 2.38 12.58
N LEU A 323 -7.52 1.39 13.47
CA LEU A 323 -7.37 -0.02 13.15
C LEU A 323 -8.73 -0.70 13.34
N PHE A 324 -9.16 -1.48 12.36
CA PHE A 324 -10.29 -2.40 12.51
C PHE A 324 -9.91 -3.77 11.97
N ASN A 325 -10.35 -4.83 12.67
CA ASN A 325 -10.16 -6.23 12.30
C ASN A 325 -8.68 -6.63 12.10
N GLU A 326 -7.78 -6.14 12.96
CA GLU A 326 -6.35 -6.51 12.95
C GLU A 326 -6.12 -7.86 13.65
N GLU A 327 -5.33 -8.77 13.04
CA GLU A 327 -4.96 -10.10 13.60
C GLU A 327 -3.81 -10.10 14.63
#